data_AF-A0A0X3TSV8-F1
#
_entry.id   AF-A0A0X3TSV8-F1
#
_cell.length_a   1.000
_cell.length_b   1.000
_cell.length_c   1.000
_cell.angle_alpha   90.00
_cell.angle_beta   90.00
_cell.angle_gamma   90.00
#
_symmetry.space_group_name_H-M   'P 1'
#
loop_
_entity.id
_entity.type
_entity.pdbx_description
1 polymer ?
#
loop_
_entity_poly.entity_id
_entity_poly.type
_entity_poly.pdbx_seq_one_letter_code
_entity_poly.pdbx_strand_id
1 'polypeptide(L)' 'MSEQGIANFISGTILDGRQVAPSDELLMSGLLDSLAVMTLVAHLETEMQVEIPADKITFENFSSVQNVMSLLKTL' A
#
# COMPACT_ATOMS: atom_id res chain seq x y z
N MET A 1 5.58 -9.78 4.74
CA MET A 1 5.34 -8.40 5.22
C MET A 1 4.09 -8.37 6.10
N SER A 2 3.98 -7.47 7.09
CA SER A 2 2.79 -7.27 7.94
C SER A 2 2.14 -5.91 7.68
N GLU A 3 0.89 -5.68 8.11
CA GLU A 3 0.19 -4.39 7.97
C GLU A 3 1.02 -3.22 8.53
N GLN A 4 1.61 -3.41 9.71
CA GLN A 4 2.51 -2.41 10.31
C GLN A 4 3.73 -2.14 9.43
N GLY A 5 4.26 -3.17 8.76
CA GLY A 5 5.35 -3.02 7.79
C GLY A 5 4.96 -2.14 6.60
N ILE A 6 3.74 -2.33 6.07
CA ILE A 6 3.21 -1.50 4.96
C ILE A 6 3.04 -0.06 5.42
N ALA A 7 2.42 0.16 6.59
CA ALA A 7 2.22 1.49 7.16
C ALA A 7 3.57 2.21 7.41
N ASN A 8 4.57 1.49 7.89
CA ASN A 8 5.92 2.03 8.12
C ASN A 8 6.61 2.41 6.80
N PHE A 9 6.49 1.58 5.76
CA PHE A 9 7.05 1.90 4.45
C PHE A 9 6.41 3.16 3.87
N ILE A 10 5.08 3.26 3.92
CA ILE A 10 4.34 4.45 3.46
C ILE A 10 4.79 5.68 4.25
N SER A 11 4.81 5.58 5.59
CA SER A 11 5.18 6.70 6.46
C SER A 11 6.60 7.18 6.18
N GLY A 12 7.56 6.26 6.04
CA GLY A 12 8.99 6.59 5.89
C GLY A 12 9.42 6.95 4.48
N THR A 13 8.85 6.32 3.45
CA THR A 13 9.31 6.43 2.06
C THR A 13 8.44 7.37 1.23
N ILE A 14 7.14 7.44 1.53
CA ILE A 14 6.17 8.20 0.72
C ILE A 14 5.79 9.52 1.42
N LEU A 15 5.64 9.51 2.74
CA LEU A 15 5.07 10.64 3.50
C LEU A 15 6.09 11.39 4.37
N ASP A 16 7.39 11.25 4.12
CA ASP A 16 8.47 11.95 4.83
C ASP A 16 8.37 11.89 6.37
N GLY A 17 8.00 10.72 6.90
CA GLY A 17 7.89 10.46 8.34
C GLY A 17 6.52 10.73 8.96
N ARG A 18 5.52 11.14 8.17
CA ARG A 18 4.15 11.28 8.66
C ARG A 18 3.54 9.89 8.93
N GLN A 19 3.12 9.66 10.17
CA GLN A 19 2.49 8.40 10.57
C GLN A 19 1.10 8.24 9.96
N VAL A 20 0.79 7.02 9.55
CA VAL A 20 -0.53 6.57 9.11
C VAL A 20 -0.97 5.33 9.86
N ALA A 21 -2.25 5.27 10.21
CA ALA A 21 -2.86 4.07 10.77
C ALA A 21 -3.24 3.08 9.64
N PRO A 22 -3.29 1.77 9.92
CA PRO A 22 -3.66 0.79 8.89
C PRO A 22 -5.06 0.98 8.30
N SER A 23 -5.97 1.58 9.09
CA SER A 23 -7.35 1.89 8.71
C SER A 23 -7.52 3.26 8.05
N ASP A 24 -6.43 4.05 7.91
CA ASP A 24 -6.53 5.36 7.28
C ASP A 24 -6.84 5.23 5.80
N GLU A 25 -7.71 6.11 5.32
CA GLU A 25 -8.05 6.27 3.91
C GLU A 25 -6.90 6.97 3.17
N LEU A 26 -5.97 6.22 2.62
CA LEU A 26 -4.72 6.69 2.03
C LEU A 26 -4.93 7.51 0.75
N LEU A 27 -5.80 7.02 -0.14
CA LEU A 27 -6.06 7.68 -1.42
C LEU A 27 -7.05 8.84 -1.28
N MET A 28 -8.12 8.66 -0.50
CA MET A 28 -9.14 9.70 -0.31
C MET A 28 -8.61 10.90 0.50
N SER A 29 -7.65 10.67 1.40
CA SER A 29 -6.97 11.77 2.10
C SER A 29 -5.95 12.51 1.23
N GLY A 30 -5.65 12.00 0.03
CA GLY A 30 -4.58 12.52 -0.83
C GLY A 30 -3.17 12.24 -0.31
N LEU A 31 -3.01 11.30 0.64
CA LEU A 31 -1.70 10.87 1.15
C LEU A 31 -0.98 10.00 0.12
N LEU A 32 -1.70 9.11 -0.57
CA LEU A 32 -1.19 8.40 -1.72
C LEU A 32 -1.77 8.96 -3.02
N ASP A 33 -0.92 9.10 -4.02
CA ASP A 33 -1.29 9.34 -5.41
C ASP A 33 -0.98 8.11 -6.28
N SER A 34 -1.29 8.18 -7.58
CA SER A 34 -1.04 7.08 -8.51
C SER A 34 0.44 6.64 -8.59
N LEU A 35 1.39 7.55 -8.40
CA LEU A 35 2.82 7.24 -8.46
C LEU A 35 3.29 6.57 -7.17
N ALA A 36 2.78 7.03 -6.04
CA ALA A 36 3.00 6.43 -4.73
C ALA A 36 2.43 5.01 -4.67
N VAL A 37 1.26 4.76 -5.28
CA VAL A 37 0.69 3.40 -5.41
C VAL A 37 1.64 2.50 -6.20
N MET A 38 2.16 2.94 -7.34
CA MET A 38 3.11 2.13 -8.13
C MET A 38 4.40 1.84 -7.36
N THR A 39 4.89 2.81 -6.58
CA THR A 39 6.05 2.61 -5.70
C THR A 39 5.78 1.58 -4.61
N LEU A 40 4.58 1.64 -4.01
CA LEU A 40 4.14 0.66 -3.02
C LEU A 40 4.02 -0.74 -3.64
N VAL A 41 3.41 -0.86 -4.81
CA VAL A 41 3.29 -2.13 -5.55
C VAL A 41 4.66 -2.76 -5.77
N ALA A 42 5.61 -2.02 -6.35
CA ALA A 42 6.96 -2.52 -6.61
C ALA A 42 7.68 -2.98 -5.33
N HIS A 43 7.48 -2.26 -4.21
CA HIS A 43 8.01 -2.65 -2.92
C HIS A 43 7.38 -3.95 -2.39
N LEU A 44 6.06 -4.08 -2.47
CA LEU A 44 5.34 -5.29 -2.03
C LEU A 44 5.75 -6.52 -2.84
N GLU A 45 5.84 -6.39 -4.16
CA GLU A 45 6.29 -7.45 -5.05
C GLU A 45 7.70 -7.93 -4.70
N THR A 46 8.61 -6.99 -4.43
CA THR A 46 9.99 -7.28 -4.04
C THR A 46 10.08 -7.95 -2.67
N GLU A 47 9.42 -7.39 -1.65
CA GLU A 47 9.49 -7.88 -0.27
C GLU A 47 8.77 -9.22 -0.06
N MET A 48 7.72 -9.47 -0.82
CA MET A 48 6.92 -10.70 -0.70
C MET A 48 7.21 -11.73 -1.79
N GLN A 49 8.02 -11.39 -2.80
CA GLN A 49 8.27 -12.22 -3.97
C GLN A 49 6.96 -12.65 -4.67
N VAL A 50 6.03 -11.71 -4.79
CA VAL A 50 4.74 -11.88 -5.48
C VAL A 50 4.68 -10.97 -6.70
N GLU A 51 3.76 -11.25 -7.61
CA GLU A 51 3.40 -10.36 -8.72
C GLU A 51 1.97 -9.87 -8.50
N ILE A 52 1.74 -8.57 -8.54
CA ILE A 52 0.41 -7.98 -8.37
C ILE A 52 -0.17 -7.70 -9.75
N PRO A 53 -1.22 -8.43 -10.17
CA PRO A 53 -1.84 -8.21 -11.47
C PRO A 53 -2.37 -6.77 -11.63
N ALA A 54 -2.20 -6.18 -12.82
CA ALA A 54 -2.59 -4.79 -13.07
C ALA A 54 -4.09 -4.53 -12.86
N ASP A 55 -4.95 -5.54 -13.06
CA ASP A 55 -6.39 -5.46 -12.79
C ASP A 55 -6.73 -5.42 -11.29
N LYS A 56 -5.80 -5.82 -10.43
CA LYS A 56 -5.93 -5.73 -8.98
C LYS A 56 -5.44 -4.40 -8.41
N ILE A 57 -4.73 -3.60 -9.20
CA ILE A 57 -4.28 -2.25 -8.83
C ILE A 57 -5.44 -1.27 -9.00
N THR A 58 -6.41 -1.38 -8.09
CA THR A 58 -7.63 -0.55 -8.09
C THR A 58 -7.65 0.39 -6.89
N PHE A 59 -8.45 1.45 -7.00
CA PHE A 59 -8.64 2.40 -5.92
C PHE A 59 -9.11 1.71 -4.63
N GLU A 60 -10.04 0.76 -4.73
CA GLU A 60 -10.58 0.04 -3.56
C GLU A 60 -9.54 -0.85 -2.87
N ASN A 61 -8.71 -1.57 -3.64
CA ASN A 61 -7.69 -2.44 -3.06
C ASN A 61 -6.55 -1.66 -2.40
N PHE A 62 -6.30 -0.42 -2.87
CA PHE A 62 -5.23 0.45 -2.38
C PHE A 62 -5.73 1.62 -1.53
N SER A 63 -7.01 1.62 -1.11
CA SER A 63 -7.57 2.70 -0.31
C SER A 63 -7.05 2.74 1.12
N SER A 64 -6.64 1.60 1.68
CA SER A 64 -6.08 1.49 3.04
C SER A 64 -5.05 0.36 3.12
N VAL A 65 -4.21 0.37 4.15
CA VAL A 65 -3.23 -0.71 4.39
C VAL A 65 -3.93 -2.05 4.63
N GLN A 66 -5.07 -2.05 5.31
CA GLN A 66 -5.87 -3.26 5.54
C GLN A 66 -6.39 -3.87 4.24
N ASN A 67 -6.81 -3.04 3.29
CA ASN A 67 -7.27 -3.50 1.98
C ASN A 67 -6.12 -4.07 1.16
N VAL A 68 -4.96 -3.40 1.17
CA VAL A 68 -3.74 -3.90 0.52
C VAL A 68 -3.35 -5.26 1.10
N MET A 69 -3.38 -5.40 2.42
CA MET A 69 -3.05 -6.67 3.06
C MET A 69 -4.12 -7.75 2.79
N SER A 70 -5.38 -7.37 2.63
CA SER A 70 -6.43 -8.30 2.20
C SER A 70 -6.20 -8.77 0.77
N LEU A 71 -5.85 -7.87 -0.15
CA LEU A 71 -5.46 -8.22 -1.52
C LEU A 71 -4.31 -9.22 -1.52
N LEU A 72 -3.23 -8.95 -0.79
CA LEU A 72 -2.04 -9.81 -0.72
C LEU A 72 -2.32 -11.20 -0.15
N LYS A 73 -3.36 -11.37 0.69
CA LYS A 73 -3.79 -12.69 1.18
C LYS A 73 -4.59 -13.49 0.15
N THR A 74 -5.06 -12.84 -0.91
CA THR A 74 -5.84 -13.47 -1.99
C THR A 74 -5.00 -13.81 -3.22
N LEU A 75 -3.73 -13.39 -3.24
CA LEU A 75 -2.72 -13.80 -4.22
C LEU A 75 -2.17 -15.18 -3.84
#